data_AF-A0A3B0S4P6-F1
#
_entry.id   AF-A0A3B0S4P6-F1
#
_cell.length_a   1.000
_cell.length_b   1.000
_cell.length_c   1.000
_cell.angle_alpha   90.00
_cell.angle_beta   90.00
_cell.angle_gamma   90.00
#
_symmetry.space_group_name_H-M   'P 1'
#
loop_
_entity.id
_entity.type
_entity.pdbx_description
1 polymer ?
#
loop_
_entity_poly.entity_id
_entity_poly.type
_entity_poly.pdbx_seq_one_letter_code
_entity_poly.pdbx_strand_id
1 'polypeptide(L)'
;MNETRNALVIEGYASLFFKRDLAGDTVLPGAFASSVAKRGAKGIRMLFQHDADEPVGVWEQVFEDENGLFVRGTLTADGPRGRTALALARRGSVDGLSIGFRTRQAVPNAKGRELTEIDLWEVSIVTFPMLPQARFHRVGDRNPAVAGPLSLTQAG
;
A
#
# COMPACT_ATOMS: atom_id res chain seq x y z
N MET A 1 -24.00 -15.53 6.98
CA MET A 1 -23.43 -14.26 6.47
C MET A 1 -22.29 -14.61 5.54
N ASN A 2 -22.30 -14.11 4.30
CA ASN A 2 -21.40 -14.59 3.24
C ASN A 2 -20.01 -13.93 3.40
N GLU A 3 -19.00 -14.69 3.83
CA GLU A 3 -17.64 -14.21 4.15
C GLU A 3 -16.96 -13.46 2.99
N THR A 4 -17.32 -13.77 1.75
CA THR A 4 -16.82 -13.12 0.53
C THR A 4 -17.16 -11.62 0.47
N ARG A 5 -18.16 -11.15 1.22
CA ARG A 5 -18.51 -9.71 1.29
C ARG A 5 -17.73 -8.93 2.35
N ASN A 6 -16.86 -9.53 3.14
CA ASN A 6 -16.16 -8.81 4.21
C ASN A 6 -14.70 -8.48 3.89
N ALA A 7 -14.22 -8.81 2.70
CA ALA A 7 -12.86 -8.52 2.27
C ALA A 7 -12.77 -8.20 0.77
N LEU A 8 -11.83 -7.34 0.40
CA LEU A 8 -11.51 -6.96 -0.97
C LEU A 8 -10.01 -7.02 -1.17
N VAL A 9 -9.56 -7.69 -2.23
CA VAL A 9 -8.15 -7.69 -2.63
C VAL A 9 -7.91 -6.52 -3.57
N ILE A 10 -6.91 -5.71 -3.22
CA ILE A 10 -6.50 -4.53 -3.98
C ILE A 10 -5.01 -4.61 -4.27
N GLU A 11 -4.61 -4.00 -5.39
CA GLU A 11 -3.20 -3.83 -5.72
C GLU A 11 -2.94 -2.60 -6.58
N GLY A 12 -1.70 -2.11 -6.55
CA GLY A 12 -1.27 -0.96 -7.35
C GLY A 12 0.04 -0.37 -6.85
N TYR A 13 0.38 0.79 -7.41
CA TYR A 13 1.59 1.51 -7.04
C TYR A 13 1.28 2.57 -5.99
N ALA A 14 1.89 2.45 -4.82
CA ALA A 14 1.76 3.42 -3.73
C ALA A 14 2.69 4.63 -3.92
N SER A 15 3.75 4.46 -4.70
CA SER A 15 4.65 5.52 -5.14
C SER A 15 5.24 5.14 -6.49
N LEU A 16 5.53 6.11 -7.34
CA LEU A 16 6.19 5.92 -8.63
C LEU A 16 7.53 6.66 -8.61
N PHE A 17 8.59 5.99 -9.03
CA PHE A 17 9.91 6.58 -9.07
C PHE A 17 9.98 7.73 -10.07
N PHE A 18 10.82 8.71 -9.75
CA PHE A 18 11.07 9.90 -10.57
C PHE A 18 9.82 10.77 -10.83
N LYS A 19 8.70 10.49 -10.16
CA LYS A 19 7.51 11.34 -10.17
C LYS A 19 7.50 12.21 -8.93
N ARG A 20 7.34 13.51 -9.16
CA ARG A 20 7.21 14.51 -8.11
C ARG A 20 5.78 14.52 -7.58
N ASP A 21 5.62 14.43 -6.28
CA ASP A 21 4.34 14.55 -5.61
C ASP A 21 3.91 16.03 -5.41
N LEU A 22 2.76 16.24 -4.76
CA LEU A 22 2.23 17.57 -4.48
C LEU A 22 3.00 18.34 -3.39
N ALA A 23 3.82 17.66 -2.58
CA ALA A 23 4.70 18.27 -1.59
C ALA A 23 6.07 18.66 -2.17
N GLY A 24 6.38 18.21 -3.39
CA GLY A 24 7.65 18.45 -4.07
C GLY A 24 8.68 17.33 -3.88
N ASP A 25 8.28 16.21 -3.27
CA ASP A 25 9.14 15.05 -3.08
C ASP A 25 9.14 14.16 -4.34
N THR A 26 10.33 13.70 -4.72
CA THR A 26 10.53 12.70 -5.77
C THR A 26 11.20 11.49 -5.15
N VAL A 27 10.58 10.31 -5.22
CA VAL A 27 11.20 9.08 -4.70
C VAL A 27 12.12 8.47 -5.75
N LEU A 28 13.31 8.04 -5.35
CA LEU A 28 14.27 7.34 -6.21
C LEU A 28 14.27 5.82 -5.95
N PRO A 29 14.69 5.01 -6.94
CA PRO A 29 14.83 3.56 -6.76
C PRO A 29 15.73 3.21 -5.57
N GLY A 30 15.33 2.20 -4.79
CA GLY A 30 16.05 1.76 -3.59
C GLY A 30 15.66 2.51 -2.31
N ALA A 31 14.87 3.58 -2.40
CA ALA A 31 14.49 4.38 -1.25
C ALA A 31 13.69 3.59 -0.20
N PHE A 32 12.93 2.57 -0.60
CA PHE A 32 12.14 1.74 0.31
C PHE A 32 12.85 0.44 0.72
N ALA A 33 13.89 0.02 0.00
CA ALA A 33 14.51 -1.30 0.12
C ALA A 33 14.84 -1.68 1.58
N SER A 34 15.52 -0.79 2.31
CA SER A 34 15.90 -0.99 3.72
C SER A 34 14.68 -1.22 4.63
N SER A 35 13.63 -0.39 4.47
CA SER A 35 12.43 -0.48 5.31
C SER A 35 11.60 -1.72 4.99
N VAL A 36 11.42 -2.05 3.71
CA VAL A 36 10.69 -3.24 3.26
C VAL A 36 11.40 -4.51 3.73
N ALA A 37 12.72 -4.60 3.57
CA ALA A 37 13.50 -5.75 4.05
C ALA A 37 13.40 -5.93 5.58
N LYS A 38 13.43 -4.82 6.33
CA LYS A 38 13.37 -4.85 7.79
C LYS A 38 11.98 -5.22 8.34
N ARG A 39 10.91 -4.67 7.75
CA ARG A 39 9.54 -4.78 8.29
C ARG A 39 8.76 -5.94 7.69
N GLY A 40 9.07 -6.30 6.44
CA GLY A 40 8.22 -7.16 5.61
C GLY A 40 6.87 -6.50 5.27
N ALA A 41 6.13 -7.09 4.34
CA ALA A 41 4.84 -6.56 3.90
C ALA A 41 3.85 -6.34 5.06
N LYS A 42 3.71 -7.34 5.95
CA LYS A 42 2.80 -7.27 7.11
C LYS A 42 3.21 -6.25 8.17
N GLY A 43 4.47 -5.81 8.16
CA GLY A 43 4.97 -4.78 9.09
C GLY A 43 4.62 -3.35 8.66
N ILE A 44 4.25 -3.17 7.40
CA ILE A 44 3.77 -1.91 6.84
C ILE A 44 2.24 -1.88 7.02
N ARG A 45 1.72 -0.82 7.63
CA ARG A 45 0.29 -0.77 7.98
C ARG A 45 -0.58 -0.38 6.78
N MET A 46 -1.73 -1.03 6.66
CA MET A 46 -2.79 -0.61 5.75
C MET A 46 -3.78 0.22 6.54
N LEU A 47 -3.76 1.53 6.33
CA LEU A 47 -4.62 2.49 7.03
C LEU A 47 -5.65 3.10 6.08
N PHE A 48 -6.58 3.86 6.63
CA PHE A 48 -7.52 4.66 5.87
C PHE A 48 -7.38 6.13 6.28
N GLN A 49 -7.11 7.02 5.32
CA GLN A 49 -6.89 8.46 5.55
C GLN A 49 -5.82 8.76 6.62
N HIS A 50 -4.75 7.95 6.66
CA HIS A 50 -3.66 8.07 7.63
C HIS A 50 -4.09 7.92 9.11
N ASP A 51 -5.30 7.41 9.37
CA ASP A 51 -5.80 7.14 10.72
C ASP A 51 -5.11 5.88 11.28
N ALA A 52 -4.20 6.08 12.23
CA ALA A 52 -3.36 5.02 12.80
C ALA A 52 -4.06 4.20 13.90
N ASP A 53 -5.21 4.67 14.41
CA ASP A 53 -5.92 4.03 15.52
C ASP A 53 -6.63 2.75 15.08
N GLU A 54 -6.98 2.65 13.79
CA GLU A 54 -7.76 1.53 13.24
C GLU A 54 -7.23 1.07 11.87
N PRO A 55 -6.22 0.19 11.83
CA PRO A 55 -5.78 -0.46 10.60
C PRO A 55 -6.93 -1.20 9.92
N VAL A 56 -7.04 -1.03 8.60
CA VAL A 56 -8.21 -1.49 7.82
C VAL A 56 -7.94 -2.76 7.00
N GLY A 57 -6.76 -3.34 7.14
CA GLY A 57 -6.39 -4.56 6.44
C GLY A 57 -4.92 -4.90 6.57
N VAL A 58 -4.44 -5.75 5.67
CA VAL A 58 -3.06 -6.25 5.69
C VAL A 58 -2.47 -6.26 4.29
N TRP A 59 -1.27 -5.71 4.15
CA TRP A 59 -0.45 -5.87 2.95
C TRP A 59 0.18 -7.27 2.92
N GLU A 60 0.03 -7.95 1.79
CA GLU A 60 0.52 -9.30 1.54
C GLU A 60 1.81 -9.27 0.73
N GLN A 61 1.90 -8.31 -0.21
CA GLN A 61 3.11 -8.03 -0.98
C GLN A 61 3.40 -6.53 -0.92
N VAL A 62 4.66 -6.19 -0.68
CA VAL A 62 5.19 -4.83 -0.80
C VAL A 62 6.61 -4.97 -1.32
N PHE A 63 6.90 -4.44 -2.50
CA PHE A 63 8.23 -4.51 -3.11
C PHE A 63 8.45 -3.36 -4.09
N GLU A 64 9.71 -3.09 -4.39
CA GLU A 64 10.10 -2.16 -5.45
C GLU A 64 10.28 -2.92 -6.76
N ASP A 65 9.81 -2.34 -7.87
CA ASP A 65 10.15 -2.76 -9.22
C ASP A 65 10.71 -1.57 -10.02
N GLU A 66 10.81 -1.68 -11.35
CA GLU A 66 11.30 -0.59 -12.20
C GLU A 66 10.42 0.68 -12.20
N ASN A 67 9.15 0.55 -11.81
CA ASN A 67 8.18 1.64 -11.81
C ASN A 67 8.11 2.37 -10.47
N GLY A 68 8.15 1.63 -9.36
CA GLY A 68 7.94 2.22 -8.05
C GLY A 68 7.72 1.19 -6.94
N LEU A 69 6.98 1.61 -5.91
CA LEU A 69 6.58 0.75 -4.79
C LEU A 69 5.24 0.09 -5.11
N PHE A 70 5.28 -1.17 -5.50
CA PHE A 70 4.10 -1.99 -5.69
C PHE A 70 3.59 -2.52 -4.34
N VAL A 71 2.27 -2.51 -4.16
CA VAL A 71 1.60 -3.11 -3.00
C VAL A 71 0.41 -3.96 -3.44
N ARG A 72 0.20 -5.08 -2.75
CA ARG A 72 -0.99 -5.92 -2.86
C ARG A 72 -1.42 -6.36 -1.48
N GLY A 73 -2.71 -6.30 -1.19
CA GLY A 73 -3.22 -6.69 0.13
C GLY A 73 -4.72 -6.90 0.17
N THR A 74 -5.17 -7.30 1.36
CA THR A 74 -6.58 -7.52 1.66
C THR A 74 -7.08 -6.40 2.58
N LEU A 75 -8.05 -5.62 2.09
CA LEU A 75 -8.88 -4.69 2.85
C LEU A 75 -10.03 -5.45 3.51
N THR A 76 -10.27 -5.26 4.81
CA THR A 76 -11.29 -6.02 5.56
C THR A 76 -12.35 -5.10 6.18
N ALA A 77 -13.50 -5.68 6.48
CA ALA A 77 -14.63 -5.03 7.15
C ALA A 77 -14.49 -5.00 8.68
N ASP A 78 -13.27 -5.15 9.20
CA ASP A 78 -13.01 -5.19 10.64
C ASP A 78 -13.11 -3.76 11.20
N GLY A 79 -13.99 -3.57 12.19
CA GLY A 79 -14.25 -2.26 12.79
C GLY A 79 -14.98 -1.23 11.91
N PRO A 80 -15.40 -0.08 12.47
CA PRO A 80 -16.11 0.97 11.75
C PRO A 80 -15.35 1.55 10.55
N ARG A 81 -14.03 1.75 10.66
CA ARG A 81 -13.21 2.31 9.58
C ARG A 81 -13.01 1.30 8.46
N GLY A 82 -12.72 0.05 8.78
CA GLY A 82 -12.59 -1.03 7.79
C GLY A 82 -13.85 -1.18 6.94
N ARG A 83 -15.04 -1.21 7.58
CA ARG A 83 -16.33 -1.22 6.87
C ARG A 83 -16.51 -0.04 5.93
N THR A 84 -16.14 1.16 6.38
CA THR A 84 -16.27 2.40 5.60
C THR A 84 -15.32 2.39 4.40
N ALA A 85 -14.04 2.08 4.63
CA ALA A 85 -13.02 2.00 3.59
C ALA A 85 -13.39 0.94 2.55
N LEU A 86 -13.80 -0.26 2.98
CA LEU A 86 -14.24 -1.33 2.09
C LEU A 86 -15.44 -0.91 1.23
N ALA A 87 -16.45 -0.27 1.82
CA ALA A 87 -17.62 0.19 1.09
C ALA A 87 -17.28 1.29 0.07
N LEU A 88 -16.38 2.21 0.40
CA LEU A 88 -15.88 3.27 -0.49
C LEU A 88 -15.07 2.71 -1.65
N ALA A 89 -14.13 1.81 -1.36
CA ALA A 89 -13.30 1.15 -2.37
C ALA A 89 -14.13 0.31 -3.33
N ARG A 90 -15.09 -0.48 -2.82
CA ARG A 90 -15.95 -1.31 -3.66
C ARG A 90 -16.82 -0.52 -4.61
N ARG A 91 -17.32 0.65 -4.23
CA ARG A 91 -18.11 1.50 -5.13
C ARG A 91 -17.27 2.40 -6.04
N GLY A 92 -15.93 2.36 -5.93
CA GLY A 92 -15.02 3.18 -6.72
C GLY A 92 -14.98 4.65 -6.31
N SER A 93 -15.46 5.00 -5.11
CA SER A 93 -15.36 6.40 -4.61
C SER A 93 -13.98 6.72 -4.02
N VAL A 94 -13.18 5.70 -3.72
CA VAL A 94 -11.81 5.84 -3.25
C VAL A 94 -10.95 4.78 -3.91
N ASP A 95 -9.85 5.20 -4.51
CA ASP A 95 -8.87 4.36 -5.21
C ASP A 95 -7.41 4.84 -4.99
N GLY A 96 -7.19 5.86 -4.17
CA GLY A 96 -5.87 6.44 -3.93
C GLY A 96 -5.04 5.66 -2.93
N LEU A 97 -3.73 5.64 -3.16
CA LEU A 97 -2.72 5.15 -2.23
C LEU A 97 -1.78 6.30 -1.85
N SER A 98 -1.46 6.41 -0.56
CA SER A 98 -0.50 7.40 -0.06
C SER A 98 0.45 6.75 0.93
N ILE A 99 1.73 7.06 0.83
CA ILE A 99 2.76 6.54 1.73
C ILE A 99 2.88 7.43 2.97
N GLY A 100 2.96 6.80 4.14
CA GLY A 100 3.35 7.46 5.39
C GLY A 100 4.71 6.97 5.83
N PHE A 101 5.63 7.91 6.02
CA PHE A 101 7.03 7.57 6.23
C PHE A 101 7.81 8.63 7.01
N ARG A 102 8.99 8.23 7.47
CA ARG A 102 10.02 9.14 7.98
C ARG A 102 11.17 9.23 6.99
N THR A 103 11.52 10.44 6.57
CA THR A 103 12.71 10.68 5.73
C THR A 103 13.99 10.24 6.48
N ARG A 104 14.84 9.45 5.82
CA ARG A 104 16.17 9.08 6.34
C ARG A 104 17.27 9.79 5.58
N GLN A 105 17.20 9.79 4.25
CA GLN A 105 18.12 10.52 3.39
C GLN A 105 17.37 11.19 2.25
N ALA A 106 17.77 12.43 1.96
CA ALA A 106 17.21 13.21 0.86
C ALA A 106 18.24 14.21 0.33
N VAL A 107 18.16 14.49 -0.97
CA VAL A 107 18.99 15.49 -1.67
C VAL A 107 18.09 16.64 -2.12
N PRO A 108 18.30 17.89 -1.68
CA PRO A 108 17.55 19.04 -2.17
C PRO A 108 17.70 19.22 -3.68
N ASN A 109 16.65 19.64 -4.36
CA ASN A 109 16.69 20.06 -5.76
C ASN A 109 15.91 21.37 -5.95
N ALA A 110 15.96 21.94 -7.16
CA ALA A 110 15.34 23.24 -7.45
C ALA A 110 13.80 23.27 -7.26
N LYS A 111 13.16 22.11 -7.14
CA LYS A 111 11.71 21.92 -7.16
C LYS A 111 11.17 21.17 -5.93
N GLY A 112 12.02 20.96 -4.91
CA GLY A 112 11.73 20.17 -3.72
C GLY A 112 12.95 19.35 -3.30
N ARG A 113 12.79 18.03 -3.18
CA ARG A 113 13.89 17.10 -2.81
C ARG A 113 13.70 15.72 -3.42
N GLU A 114 14.81 15.03 -3.59
CA GLU A 114 14.84 13.62 -3.99
C GLU A 114 15.04 12.77 -2.75
N LEU A 115 14.15 11.80 -2.53
CA LEU A 115 14.22 10.87 -1.40
C LEU A 115 15.01 9.64 -1.83
N THR A 116 16.15 9.42 -1.18
CA THR A 116 17.07 8.29 -1.46
C THR A 116 16.98 7.20 -0.42
N GLU A 117 16.48 7.51 0.80
CA GLU A 117 16.18 6.50 1.82
C GLU A 117 14.99 6.95 2.68
N ILE A 118 14.04 6.03 2.83
CA ILE A 118 12.78 6.23 3.53
C ILE A 118 12.57 5.10 4.55
N ASP A 119 12.17 5.47 5.77
CA ASP A 119 11.58 4.51 6.71
C ASP A 119 10.06 4.51 6.54
N LEU A 120 9.57 3.58 5.72
CA LEU A 120 8.15 3.40 5.40
C LEU A 120 7.41 2.75 6.57
N TRP A 121 6.34 3.40 7.02
CA TRP A 121 5.53 2.90 8.14
C TRP A 121 4.20 2.32 7.67
N GLU A 122 3.60 2.96 6.69
CA GLU A 122 2.25 2.64 6.25
C GLU A 122 2.02 3.02 4.79
N VAL A 123 1.05 2.35 4.19
CA VAL A 123 0.42 2.76 2.93
C VAL A 123 -1.07 2.85 3.19
N SER A 124 -1.62 4.05 3.01
CA SER A 124 -3.00 4.39 3.31
C SER A 124 -3.86 4.36 2.07
N ILE A 125 -5.09 3.87 2.22
CA ILE A 125 -6.17 4.12 1.29
C ILE A 125 -6.68 5.55 1.52
N VAL A 126 -6.61 6.40 0.49
CA VAL A 126 -6.96 7.82 0.60
C VAL A 126 -7.80 8.31 -0.58
N THR A 127 -8.60 9.35 -0.35
CA THR A 127 -9.36 9.99 -1.44
C THR A 127 -8.43 10.72 -2.40
N PHE A 128 -7.49 11.49 -1.84
CA PHE A 128 -6.57 12.34 -2.60
C PHE A 128 -5.13 12.05 -2.18
N PRO A 129 -4.40 11.22 -2.94
CA PRO A 129 -3.00 10.95 -2.66
C PRO A 129 -2.13 12.15 -3.00
N MET A 130 -1.01 12.30 -2.27
CA MET A 130 0.01 13.31 -2.59
C MET A 130 0.63 13.07 -3.96
N LEU A 131 0.72 11.80 -4.41
CA LEU A 131 1.05 11.46 -5.79
C LEU A 131 -0.25 11.08 -6.53
N PRO A 132 -0.80 11.94 -7.42
CA PRO A 132 -2.11 11.69 -8.05
C PRO A 132 -2.25 10.36 -8.80
N GLN A 133 -1.14 9.82 -9.30
CA GLN A 133 -1.05 8.55 -10.03
C GLN A 133 -0.93 7.32 -9.11
N ALA A 134 -0.70 7.51 -7.81
CA ALA A 134 -0.65 6.40 -6.85
C ALA A 134 -2.08 5.90 -6.59
N ARG A 135 -2.46 4.87 -7.34
CA ARG A 135 -3.81 4.31 -7.38
C ARG A 135 -3.76 2.80 -7.25
N PHE A 136 -4.76 2.24 -6.59
CA PHE A 136 -5.02 0.81 -6.63
C PHE A 136 -6.17 0.50 -7.57
N HIS A 137 -6.20 -0.74 -8.04
CA HIS A 137 -7.37 -1.33 -8.65
C HIS A 137 -7.81 -2.56 -7.84
N ARG A 138 -9.05 -2.97 -8.08
CA ARG A 138 -9.65 -4.13 -7.41
C ARG A 138 -9.26 -5.38 -8.19
N VAL A 139 -8.73 -6.38 -7.49
CA VAL A 139 -8.43 -7.69 -8.09
C VAL A 139 -9.64 -8.61 -8.00
N GLY A 140 -10.39 -8.50 -6.89
CA GLY A 140 -11.59 -9.28 -6.64
C GLY A 140 -11.91 -9.36 -5.15
N ASP A 141 -13.02 -10.01 -4.80
CA ASP A 141 -13.30 -10.36 -3.42
C ASP A 141 -12.39 -11.51 -2.98
N ARG A 142 -11.95 -11.51 -1.71
CA ARG A 142 -11.16 -12.62 -1.18
C ARG A 142 -12.07 -13.83 -0.98
N ASN A 143 -11.78 -14.93 -1.68
CA ASN A 143 -12.42 -16.22 -1.43
C ASN A 143 -11.67 -16.96 -0.32
N PRO A 144 -12.27 -17.20 0.86
CA PRO A 144 -11.62 -17.91 1.95
C PRO A 144 -11.18 -19.34 1.56
N ALA A 145 -11.80 -19.95 0.54
CA ALA A 145 -11.44 -21.29 0.07
C ALA A 145 -10.12 -21.38 -0.70
N VAL A 146 -9.52 -20.25 -1.12
CA VAL A 146 -8.29 -20.24 -1.94
C VAL A 146 -7.03 -19.99 -1.08
N ALA A 147 -7.17 -19.78 0.23
CA ALA A 147 -6.04 -19.71 1.15
C ALA A 147 -5.56 -21.13 1.57
N GLY A 148 -5.23 -21.97 0.59
CA GLY A 148 -4.56 -23.25 0.84
C GLY A 148 -3.05 -23.04 1.06
N PRO A 149 -2.38 -23.88 1.88
CA PRO A 149 -0.94 -23.78 2.07
C PRO A 149 -0.23 -23.99 0.73
N LEU A 150 0.80 -23.20 0.46
CA LEU A 150 1.75 -23.45 -0.62
C LEU A 150 2.24 -24.89 -0.48
N SER A 151 1.81 -25.77 -1.40
CA SER A 151 2.33 -27.13 -1.47
C SER A 151 3.82 -27.04 -1.74
N LEU A 152 4.62 -27.41 -0.74
CA LEU A 152 6.02 -27.73 -0.93
C LEU A 152 6.09 -28.89 -1.92
N THR A 153 6.61 -28.60 -3.10
CA THR A 153 7.01 -29.59 -4.10
C THR A 153 7.94 -30.60 -3.42
N GLN A 154 7.51 -31.86 -3.32
CA GLN A 154 8.44 -32.96 -3.08
C GLN A 154 9.25 -33.14 -4.35
N ALA A 155 10.55 -32.84 -4.28
CA ALA A 155 11.53 -33.34 -5.24
C ALA A 155 11.79 -34.81 -4.89
N GLY A 156 11.55 -35.68 -5.86
CA GLY A 156 12.08 -37.05 -5.89
C GLY A 156 13.52 -37.08 -6.40
#